data_AF-A0A0M9ZH98-F1
#
_entry.id   AF-A0A0M9ZH98-F1
#
_cell.length_a   1.000
_cell.length_b   1.000
_cell.length_c   1.000
_cell.angle_alpha   90.00
_cell.angle_beta   90.00
_cell.angle_gamma   90.00
#
_symmetry.space_group_name_H-M   'P 1'
#
loop_
_entity.id
_entity.type
_entity.pdbx_description
1 polymer ?
#
loop_
_entity_poly.entity_id
_entity_poly.type
_entity_poly.pdbx_seq_one_letter_code
_entity_poly.pdbx_strand_id
1 'polypeptide(L)'
;MHRGTTIGVTMSYIEKSRDVLAPAGFALSLWNFSAPGFKQMRGISATWWNPVHHRWEKASYYESNGLIGLTLPGYSPTVKVASGKVGHVYLHVTFSKSAYTGTWHFEPMVGGYWLLTPKGTYDSNYLGDSRSQYTSVLRP
;
A
#
# COMPACT_ATOMS: atom_id res chain seq x y z
N MET A 1 -5.61 18.07 -9.12
CA MET A 1 -6.45 16.91 -9.51
C MET A 1 -7.91 17.29 -9.33
N HIS A 2 -8.78 16.87 -10.24
CA HIS A 2 -10.23 17.11 -10.14
C HIS A 2 -10.96 15.87 -9.65
N ARG A 3 -12.16 16.04 -9.11
CA ARG A 3 -13.05 14.90 -8.85
C ARG A 3 -13.51 14.28 -10.18
N GLY A 4 -13.78 12.98 -10.16
CA GLY A 4 -14.08 12.19 -11.35
C GLY A 4 -12.86 11.71 -12.13
N THR A 5 -11.64 11.82 -11.58
CA THR A 5 -10.41 11.42 -12.28
C THR A 5 -9.72 10.24 -11.63
N THR A 6 -9.02 9.46 -12.45
CA THR A 6 -8.08 8.43 -12.02
C THR A 6 -6.67 8.96 -12.19
N ILE A 7 -5.83 8.75 -11.18
CA ILE A 7 -4.40 9.08 -11.24
C ILE A 7 -3.56 7.81 -11.17
N GLY A 8 -2.42 7.81 -11.86
CA GLY A 8 -1.38 6.81 -11.69
C GLY A 8 -0.49 7.17 -10.51
N VAL A 9 -0.22 6.20 -9.63
CA VAL A 9 0.69 6.33 -8.50
C VAL A 9 1.76 5.24 -8.63
N THR A 10 3.03 5.63 -8.55
CA THR A 10 4.16 4.71 -8.48
C THR A 10 4.78 4.83 -7.10
N MET A 11 4.63 3.80 -6.28
CA MET A 11 5.32 3.70 -5.00
C MET A 11 6.66 3.02 -5.24
N SER A 12 7.75 3.61 -4.75
CA SER A 12 9.09 3.03 -4.83
C SER A 12 9.52 2.61 -3.44
N TYR A 13 10.10 1.42 -3.34
CA TYR A 13 10.62 0.90 -2.08
C TYR A 13 12.01 0.30 -2.28
N ILE A 14 12.84 0.39 -1.25
CA ILE A 14 14.19 -0.18 -1.23
C ILE A 14 14.36 -0.92 0.09
N GLU A 15 14.66 -2.21 0.01
CA GLU A 15 15.07 -2.99 1.18
C GLU A 15 16.54 -2.69 1.50
N LYS A 16 16.82 -2.32 2.75
CA LYS A 16 18.19 -2.01 3.22
C LYS A 16 18.74 -3.05 4.18
N SER A 17 17.95 -4.02 4.62
CA SER A 17 18.44 -5.16 5.37
C SER A 17 19.46 -5.94 4.55
N ARG A 18 20.39 -6.62 5.23
CA ARG A 18 21.29 -7.59 4.61
C ARG A 18 20.55 -8.88 4.21
N ASP A 19 19.38 -9.10 4.80
CA ASP A 19 18.54 -10.26 4.54
C ASP A 19 17.64 -10.04 3.32
N VAL A 20 17.36 -11.14 2.61
CA VAL A 20 16.33 -11.12 1.56
C VAL A 20 14.97 -11.20 2.26
N LEU A 21 14.16 -10.15 2.13
CA LEU A 21 12.82 -10.10 2.68
C LEU A 21 11.77 -10.32 1.58
N ALA A 22 10.66 -10.96 1.98
CA ALA A 22 9.48 -11.12 1.15
C ALA A 22 8.37 -10.24 1.74
N PRO A 23 7.96 -9.13 1.08
CA PRO A 23 6.83 -8.36 1.55
C PRO A 23 5.56 -9.23 1.56
N ALA A 24 4.76 -9.11 2.61
CA ALA A 24 3.43 -9.73 2.67
C ALA A 24 2.40 -8.93 1.84
N GLY A 25 2.68 -7.65 1.63
CA GLY A 25 1.85 -6.75 0.85
C GLY A 25 2.36 -5.32 0.94
N PHE A 26 1.63 -4.42 0.31
CA PHE A 26 1.90 -3.00 0.31
C PHE A 26 0.65 -2.25 0.73
N ALA A 27 0.79 -0.99 1.10
CA ALA A 27 -0.34 -0.13 1.36
C ALA A 27 -0.07 1.31 0.93
N LEU A 28 -1.15 2.05 0.72
CA LEU A 28 -1.12 3.50 0.51
C LEU A 28 -2.09 4.12 1.51
N SER A 29 -1.58 4.94 2.43
CA SER A 29 -2.42 5.76 3.29
C SER A 29 -2.74 7.08 2.57
N LEU A 30 -4.03 7.41 2.54
CA LEU A 30 -4.57 8.63 1.95
C LEU A 30 -5.35 9.42 2.99
N TRP A 31 -5.00 10.68 3.18
CA TRP A 31 -5.80 11.54 4.05
C TRP A 31 -5.98 12.94 3.50
N ASN A 32 -7.09 13.55 3.92
CA ASN A 32 -7.48 14.91 3.61
C ASN A 32 -8.15 15.49 4.85
N PHE A 33 -7.68 16.66 5.29
CA PHE A 33 -8.23 17.36 6.47
C PHE A 33 -9.70 17.78 6.33
N SER A 34 -10.21 17.85 5.11
CA SER A 34 -11.62 18.15 4.81
C SER A 34 -12.54 16.95 5.01
N ALA A 35 -12.00 15.73 5.10
CA ALA A 35 -12.78 14.55 5.40
C ALA A 35 -13.03 14.44 6.92
N PRO A 36 -14.28 14.34 7.37
CA PRO A 36 -14.60 14.30 8.78
C PRO A 36 -14.27 12.92 9.38
N GLY A 37 -13.31 12.89 10.30
CA GLY A 37 -12.92 11.67 11.03
C GLY A 37 -12.47 10.54 10.10
N PHE A 38 -12.89 9.31 10.41
CA PHE A 38 -12.60 8.11 9.61
C PHE A 38 -13.55 7.97 8.42
N LYS A 39 -13.58 8.96 7.53
CA LYS A 39 -14.38 8.93 6.29
C LYS A 39 -13.55 9.20 5.04
N GLN A 40 -12.24 9.03 5.13
CA GLN A 40 -11.30 9.35 4.06
C GLN A 40 -11.66 8.63 2.75
N MET A 41 -12.13 7.39 2.83
CA MET A 41 -12.39 6.55 1.65
C MET A 41 -13.67 6.87 0.88
N ARG A 42 -14.44 7.90 1.25
CA ARG A 42 -15.65 8.28 0.51
C ARG A 42 -15.30 8.61 -0.94
N GLY A 43 -15.84 7.82 -1.86
CA GLY A 43 -15.67 8.07 -3.29
C GLY A 43 -14.26 7.78 -3.82
N ILE A 44 -13.44 7.05 -3.05
CA ILE A 44 -12.10 6.61 -3.44
C ILE A 44 -12.15 5.12 -3.78
N SER A 45 -11.47 4.73 -4.86
CA SER A 45 -11.21 3.33 -5.17
C SER A 45 -9.83 3.20 -5.81
N ALA A 46 -9.29 1.98 -5.83
CA ALA A 46 -7.97 1.73 -6.38
C ALA A 46 -7.88 0.36 -7.05
N THR A 47 -7.10 0.32 -8.12
CA THR A 47 -6.55 -0.92 -8.69
C THR A 47 -5.03 -0.86 -8.64
N TRP A 48 -4.39 -2.01 -8.66
CA TRP A 48 -2.94 -2.12 -8.60
C TRP A 48 -2.44 -3.22 -9.54
N TRP A 49 -1.22 -3.07 -10.04
CA TRP A 49 -0.56 -4.12 -10.80
C TRP A 49 -0.09 -5.20 -9.85
N ASN A 50 -0.77 -6.35 -9.85
CA ASN A 50 -0.35 -7.51 -9.07
C ASN A 50 0.86 -8.17 -9.78
N PRO A 51 2.07 -8.12 -9.19
CA PRO A 51 3.27 -8.65 -9.83
C PRO A 51 3.33 -10.18 -9.83
N VAL A 52 2.49 -10.86 -9.05
CA VAL A 52 2.41 -12.33 -9.02
C VAL A 52 1.49 -12.84 -10.12
N HIS A 53 0.32 -12.20 -10.29
CA HIS A 53 -0.65 -12.58 -11.32
C HIS A 53 -0.42 -11.88 -12.67
N HIS A 54 0.52 -10.93 -12.73
CA HIS A 54 0.84 -10.13 -13.91
C HIS A 54 -0.39 -9.47 -14.54
N ARG A 55 -1.26 -8.87 -13.71
CA ARG A 55 -2.46 -8.15 -14.16
C ARG A 55 -2.90 -7.07 -13.17
N TRP A 56 -3.72 -6.14 -13.64
CA TRP A 56 -4.38 -5.16 -12.78
C TRP A 56 -5.51 -5.81 -11.97
N GLU A 57 -5.50 -5.60 -10.66
CA GLU A 57 -6.50 -6.13 -9.73
C GLU A 57 -7.04 -5.01 -8.83
N LYS A 58 -8.23 -5.21 -8.25
CA LYS A 58 -8.74 -4.30 -7.22
C LYS A 58 -7.84 -4.35 -6.00
N ALA A 59 -7.77 -3.25 -5.25
CA ALA A 59 -7.14 -3.28 -3.93
C ALA A 59 -7.82 -4.35 -3.06
N SER A 60 -7.03 -4.99 -2.19
CA SER A 60 -7.45 -6.13 -1.38
C SER A 60 -8.48 -5.72 -0.33
N TYR A 61 -8.30 -4.53 0.26
CA TYR A 61 -9.24 -3.96 1.22
C TYR A 61 -9.05 -2.45 1.36
N TYR A 62 -10.00 -1.82 2.04
CA TYR A 62 -9.97 -0.40 2.39
C TYR A 62 -10.32 -0.25 3.87
N GLU A 63 -9.61 0.62 4.57
CA GLU A 63 -10.02 1.08 5.89
C GLU A 63 -10.58 2.50 5.81
N SER A 64 -11.59 2.77 6.62
CA SER A 64 -12.29 4.06 6.63
C SER A 64 -11.38 5.26 6.97
N ASN A 65 -10.25 5.00 7.62
CA ASN A 65 -9.19 5.96 7.96
C ASN A 65 -8.30 6.39 6.79
N GLY A 66 -8.47 5.80 5.59
CA GLY A 66 -7.69 6.18 4.40
C GLY A 66 -6.72 5.12 3.89
N LEU A 67 -6.61 3.96 4.57
CA LEU A 67 -5.71 2.90 4.13
C LEU A 67 -6.27 2.15 2.92
N ILE A 68 -5.45 2.02 1.88
CA ILE A 68 -5.65 1.11 0.75
C ILE A 68 -4.66 -0.04 0.88
N GLY A 69 -5.15 -1.26 1.11
CA GLY A 69 -4.32 -2.46 1.25
C GLY A 69 -4.14 -3.24 -0.05
N LEU A 70 -2.91 -3.65 -0.34
CA LEU A 70 -2.50 -4.42 -1.52
C LEU A 70 -1.80 -5.71 -1.07
N THR A 71 -2.59 -6.71 -0.73
CA THR A 71 -2.09 -8.01 -0.24
C THR A 71 -1.55 -8.83 -1.40
N LEU A 72 -0.33 -9.35 -1.26
CA LEU A 72 0.22 -10.30 -2.21
C LEU A 72 -0.49 -11.66 -2.05
N PRO A 73 -0.88 -12.34 -3.15
CA PRO A 73 -1.66 -13.57 -3.07
C PRO A 73 -0.82 -14.74 -2.52
N GLY A 74 -1.26 -15.33 -1.39
CA GLY A 74 -0.56 -16.42 -0.71
C GLY A 74 0.75 -16.00 -0.03
N TYR A 75 1.45 -16.95 0.60
CA TYR A 75 2.87 -16.81 0.95
C TYR A 75 3.68 -16.78 -0.36
N SER A 76 3.52 -15.74 -1.18
CA SER A 76 4.02 -15.74 -2.55
C SER A 76 5.54 -15.56 -2.56
N PRO A 77 6.33 -16.60 -2.91
CA PRO A 77 7.79 -16.52 -2.88
C PRO A 77 8.34 -15.74 -4.08
N THR A 78 7.48 -15.22 -4.95
CA THR A 78 7.85 -14.61 -6.24
C THR A 78 8.25 -13.15 -6.09
N VAL A 79 7.73 -12.42 -5.11
CA VAL A 79 8.16 -11.04 -4.85
C VAL A 79 9.23 -11.06 -3.78
N LYS A 80 10.49 -11.15 -4.22
CA LYS A 80 11.67 -10.99 -3.36
C LYS A 80 12.33 -9.65 -3.64
N VAL A 81 12.78 -9.00 -2.58
CA VAL A 81 13.49 -7.72 -2.69
C VAL A 81 14.92 -7.98 -2.29
N ALA A 82 15.83 -7.92 -3.26
CA ALA A 82 17.26 -7.96 -2.97
C ALA A 82 17.68 -6.65 -2.29
N SER A 83 18.59 -6.76 -1.32
CA SER A 83 19.15 -5.61 -0.63
C SER A 83 19.71 -4.58 -1.61
N GLY A 84 19.36 -3.30 -1.42
CA GLY A 84 19.82 -2.19 -2.24
C GLY A 84 19.21 -2.10 -3.63
N LYS A 85 18.20 -2.92 -3.97
CA LYS A 85 17.45 -2.81 -5.22
C LYS A 85 16.14 -2.05 -5.00
N VAL A 86 15.80 -1.21 -5.98
CA VAL A 86 14.53 -0.46 -6.00
C VAL A 86 13.46 -1.37 -6.61
N GLY A 87 12.36 -1.55 -5.88
CA GLY A 87 11.13 -2.13 -6.39
C GLY A 87 10.06 -1.05 -6.59
N HIS A 88 9.09 -1.34 -7.46
CA HIS A 88 7.98 -0.44 -7.76
C HIS A 88 6.65 -1.14 -7.59
N VAL A 89 5.68 -0.42 -7.03
CA VAL A 89 4.27 -0.80 -6.99
C VAL A 89 3.48 0.23 -7.75
N TYR A 90 2.67 -0.22 -8.70
CA TYR A 90 1.88 0.65 -9.56
C TYR A 90 0.40 0.58 -9.17
N LEU A 91 -0.21 1.74 -8.97
CA LEU A 91 -1.62 1.88 -8.64
C LEU A 91 -2.32 2.86 -9.59
N HIS A 92 -3.59 2.59 -9.84
CA HIS A 92 -4.54 3.57 -10.32
C HIS A 92 -5.50 3.91 -9.19
N VAL A 93 -5.48 5.17 -8.72
CA VAL A 93 -6.38 5.66 -7.67
C VAL A 93 -7.45 6.54 -8.30
N THR A 94 -8.71 6.15 -8.15
CA THR A 94 -9.86 6.88 -8.69
C THR A 94 -10.50 7.72 -7.60
N PHE A 95 -10.60 9.03 -7.84
CA PHE A 95 -11.33 9.98 -7.02
C PHE A 95 -12.64 10.29 -7.73
N SER A 96 -13.74 9.68 -7.31
CA SER A 96 -15.06 9.92 -7.91
C SER A 96 -15.60 11.33 -7.61
N LYS A 97 -16.77 11.67 -8.19
CA LYS A 97 -17.46 12.95 -7.93
C LYS A 97 -17.81 13.17 -6.45
N SER A 98 -17.91 12.11 -5.65
CA SER A 98 -18.25 12.19 -4.23
C SER A 98 -17.05 12.30 -3.29
N ALA A 99 -15.82 12.23 -3.82
CA ALA A 99 -14.61 12.41 -3.03
C ALA A 99 -14.55 13.80 -2.39
N TYR A 100 -13.95 13.88 -1.21
CA TYR A 100 -13.70 15.16 -0.54
C TYR A 100 -12.73 16.02 -1.38
N THR A 101 -13.03 17.31 -1.46
CA THR A 101 -12.13 18.31 -2.04
C THR A 101 -11.07 18.72 -1.02
N GLY A 102 -9.99 19.35 -1.47
CA GLY A 102 -8.90 19.81 -0.61
C GLY A 102 -7.57 19.12 -0.92
N THR A 103 -6.61 19.32 -0.04
CA THR A 103 -5.27 18.73 -0.16
C THR A 103 -5.32 17.26 0.26
N TRP A 104 -4.92 16.39 -0.66
CA TRP A 104 -4.75 14.97 -0.41
C TRP A 104 -3.28 14.67 -0.15
N HIS A 105 -3.02 13.97 0.93
CA HIS A 105 -1.71 13.46 1.30
C HIS A 105 -1.62 11.98 0.97
N PHE A 106 -0.42 11.54 0.54
CA PHE A 106 -0.15 10.19 0.08
C PHE A 106 1.07 9.66 0.82
N GLU A 107 0.91 8.54 1.53
CA GLU A 107 2.00 7.88 2.25
C GLU A 107 2.09 6.42 1.82
N PRO A 108 3.12 6.05 1.03
CA PRO A 108 3.34 4.67 0.62
C PRO A 108 3.91 3.83 1.76
N MET A 109 3.57 2.54 1.77
CA MET A 109 3.98 1.61 2.82
C MET A 109 4.22 0.20 2.30
N VAL A 110 4.97 -0.55 3.10
CA VAL A 110 4.97 -2.01 3.05
C VAL A 110 4.06 -2.49 4.18
N GLY A 111 3.08 -3.35 3.90
CA GLY A 111 2.10 -3.80 4.91
C GLY A 111 2.70 -4.75 5.96
N GLY A 112 3.85 -5.34 5.63
CA GLY A 112 4.65 -6.19 6.50
C GLY A 112 5.56 -7.11 5.70
N TYR A 113 6.34 -7.90 6.40
CA TYR A 113 7.29 -8.85 5.82
C TYR A 113 7.06 -10.23 6.39
N TRP A 114 7.09 -11.23 5.50
CA TRP A 114 7.34 -12.60 5.88
C TRP A 114 8.84 -12.79 6.07
N LEU A 115 9.22 -13.40 7.19
CA LEU A 115 10.61 -13.79 7.41
C LEU A 115 10.93 -15.05 6.60
N LEU A 116 12.16 -15.09 6.09
CA LEU A 116 12.72 -16.25 5.41
C LEU A 116 13.82 -16.85 6.29
N THR A 117 13.87 -18.18 6.37
CA THR A 117 15.01 -18.89 6.97
C THR A 117 16.28 -18.63 6.16
N PRO A 118 17.48 -18.93 6.69
CA PRO A 118 18.72 -18.85 5.92
C PRO A 118 18.73 -19.70 4.65
N LYS A 119 17.88 -20.73 4.57
CA LYS A 119 17.69 -21.58 3.38
C LYS A 119 16.65 -21.02 2.40
N GLY A 120 16.06 -19.86 2.68
CA GLY A 120 15.09 -19.17 1.83
C GLY A 120 13.66 -19.70 1.93
N THR A 121 13.35 -20.54 2.93
CA THR A 121 11.98 -21.03 3.20
C THR A 121 11.23 -20.05 4.09
N TYR A 122 9.89 -20.02 4.02
CA TYR A 122 9.10 -19.23 4.95
C TYR A 122 9.33 -19.66 6.40
N ASP A 123 9.56 -18.68 7.25
CA ASP A 123 9.45 -18.81 8.70
C ASP A 123 8.00 -18.48 9.10
N SER A 124 7.50 -19.10 10.17
CA SER A 124 6.17 -18.79 10.74
C SER A 124 6.07 -17.37 11.31
N ASN A 125 7.19 -16.66 11.46
CA ASN A 125 7.25 -15.31 12.00
C ASN A 125 6.90 -14.23 10.95
N TYR A 126 6.17 -13.21 11.41
CA TYR A 126 5.68 -12.09 10.61
C TYR A 126 6.09 -10.76 11.26
N LEU A 127 6.65 -9.85 10.47
CA LEU A 127 6.92 -8.48 10.90
C LEU A 127 5.87 -7.54 10.31
N GLY A 128 4.91 -7.13 11.14
CA GLY A 128 3.92 -6.13 10.75
C GLY A 128 4.49 -4.71 10.76
N ASP A 129 4.08 -3.90 9.80
CA ASP A 129 4.37 -2.46 9.77
C ASP A 129 3.07 -1.67 9.94
N SER A 130 2.84 -1.15 11.15
CA SER A 130 1.66 -0.38 11.53
C SER A 130 1.89 1.14 11.51
N ARG A 131 3.01 1.63 10.95
CA ARG A 131 3.46 3.02 11.12
C ARG A 131 2.46 4.09 10.65
N SER A 132 1.52 3.79 9.75
CA SER A 132 0.49 4.73 9.27
C SER A 132 -0.88 4.63 9.94
N GLN A 133 -1.13 3.65 10.82
CA GLN A 133 -2.41 3.60 11.57
C GLN A 133 -2.61 4.87 12.42
N TYR A 134 -1.54 5.67 12.57
CA TYR A 134 -1.50 6.89 13.37
C TYR A 134 -1.38 8.19 12.55
N THR A 135 -1.17 8.15 11.22
CA THR A 135 -1.00 9.40 10.44
C THR A 135 -2.32 10.13 10.18
N SER A 136 -3.47 9.43 10.21
CA SER A 136 -4.80 10.07 10.16
C SER A 136 -5.19 10.81 11.45
N VAL A 137 -4.38 10.69 12.52
CA VAL A 137 -4.61 11.33 13.83
C VAL A 137 -3.80 12.63 13.97
N LEU A 138 -2.87 12.88 13.04
CA LEU A 138 -2.08 14.10 12.99
C LEU A 138 -2.99 15.24 12.52
N ARG A 139 -3.33 16.13 13.46
CA ARG A 139 -3.94 17.43 13.17
C ARG A 139 -2.87 18.36 12.55
N PRO A 140 -3.27 19.43 11.82
CA PRO A 140 -2.34 20.44 11.34
C PRO A 140 -1.43 20.99 12.42
#